data_AF-A0A527TML3-F1
#
_entry.id   AF-A0A527TML3-F1
#
_cell.length_a   1.000
_cell.length_b   1.000
_cell.length_c   1.000
_cell.angle_alpha   90.00
_cell.angle_beta   90.00
_cell.angle_gamma   90.00
#
_symmetry.space_group_name_H-M   'P 1'
#
loop_
_entity.id
_entity.type
_entity.pdbx_description
1 polymer ?
#
loop_
_entity_poly.entity_id
_entity_poly.type
_entity_poly.pdbx_seq_one_letter_code
_entity_poly.pdbx_strand_id
1 'polypeptide(L)'
;VAPIMVMWFGFDWPSKAAVVIIMTFFPMLVNTVAGLAASGHMERDLMRTYASGYWPTLLKLRLPAAMPFIFNALKINSTLALIGAIVAEFFGTPVVGMGFRISTEVGRMNIDMVWA
;
A
#
# COMPACT_ATOMS: atom_id res chain seq x y z
N VAL A 1 7.41 -7.07 12.14
CA VAL A 1 7.40 -5.61 11.89
C VAL A 1 6.53 -4.87 12.89
N ALA A 2 5.27 -5.26 13.12
CA ALA A 2 4.36 -4.52 14.01
C ALA A 2 4.92 -4.15 15.40
N PRO A 3 5.57 -5.04 16.19
CA PRO A 3 6.11 -4.68 17.50
C PRO A 3 7.21 -3.62 17.43
N ILE A 4 8.07 -3.67 16.41
CA ILE A 4 9.15 -2.68 16.19
C ILE A 4 8.54 -1.32 15.84
N MET A 5 7.50 -1.29 14.99
CA MET A 5 6.83 -0.03 14.62
C MET A 5 6.12 0.59 15.82
N VAL A 6 5.56 -0.22 16.71
CA VAL A 6 4.97 0.25 17.97
C VAL A 6 6.03 0.80 18.92
N MET A 7 7.21 0.17 18.99
CA MET A 7 8.33 0.71 19.78
C MET A 7 8.83 2.06 19.26
N TRP A 8 8.79 2.30 17.94
CA TRP A 8 9.26 3.56 17.34
C TRP A 8 8.21 4.67 17.31
N PHE A 9 6.96 4.34 16.98
CA PHE A 9 5.89 5.32 16.72
C PHE A 9 4.78 5.33 17.78
N GLY A 10 4.87 4.48 18.80
CA GLY A 10 3.87 4.36 19.86
C GLY A 10 2.67 3.47 19.49
N PHE A 11 1.71 3.37 20.40
CA PHE A 11 0.54 2.49 20.29
C PHE A 11 -0.62 3.08 19.45
N ASP A 12 -0.47 4.34 19.03
CA ASP A 12 -1.50 5.06 18.29
C ASP A 12 -1.52 4.70 16.79
N TRP A 13 -2.37 5.39 16.03
CA TRP A 13 -2.52 5.22 14.59
C TRP A 13 -1.21 5.30 13.76
N PRO A 14 -0.15 6.06 14.13
CA PRO A 14 1.05 6.18 13.29
C PRO A 14 1.80 4.85 13.11
N SER A 15 1.86 3.99 14.15
CA SER A 15 2.54 2.70 14.04
C SER A 15 1.80 1.75 13.10
N LYS A 16 0.48 1.74 13.15
CA LYS A 16 -0.41 0.98 12.24
C LYS A 16 -0.24 1.44 10.79
N ALA A 17 -0.26 2.76 10.57
CA ALA A 17 -0.04 3.34 9.25
C ALA A 17 1.34 2.95 8.69
N ALA A 18 2.38 2.97 9.51
CA ALA A 18 3.72 2.63 9.08
C ALA A 18 3.87 1.14 8.69
N VAL A 19 3.18 0.22 9.38
CA VAL A 19 3.10 -1.20 8.96
C VAL A 19 2.44 -1.32 7.58
N VAL A 20 1.30 -0.65 7.38
CA VAL A 20 0.57 -0.66 6.11
C VAL A 20 1.40 -0.08 4.96
N ILE A 21 2.12 1.02 5.21
CA ILE A 21 3.00 1.65 4.21
C ILE A 21 4.08 0.65 3.77
N ILE A 22 4.76 -0.01 4.70
CA ILE A 22 5.82 -0.97 4.36
C ILE A 22 5.26 -2.15 3.55
N MET A 23 4.08 -2.66 3.92
CA MET A 23 3.45 -3.78 3.22
C MET A 23 3.01 -3.41 1.79
N THR A 24 2.50 -2.20 1.59
CA THR A 24 1.97 -1.76 0.29
C THR A 24 3.02 -1.13 -0.62
N PHE A 25 4.17 -0.72 -0.06
CA PHE A 25 5.24 -0.05 -0.79
C PHE A 25 5.82 -0.91 -1.93
N PHE A 26 6.22 -2.15 -1.65
CA PHE A 26 6.87 -3.00 -2.65
C PHE A 26 5.97 -3.34 -3.84
N PRO A 27 4.72 -3.82 -3.65
CA PRO A 27 3.81 -4.06 -4.77
C PRO A 27 3.54 -2.79 -5.58
N MET A 28 3.37 -1.64 -4.91
CA MET A 28 3.15 -0.36 -5.59
C MET A 28 4.35 0.02 -6.47
N LEU A 29 5.55 -0.09 -5.91
CA LEU A 29 6.79 0.28 -6.57
C LEU A 29 7.03 -0.57 -7.82
N VAL A 30 6.92 -1.90 -7.69
CA VAL A 30 7.16 -2.82 -8.81
C VAL A 30 6.19 -2.57 -9.96
N ASN A 31 4.89 -2.42 -9.66
CA ASN A 31 3.88 -2.14 -10.69
C ASN A 31 4.08 -0.77 -11.35
N THR A 32 4.45 0.24 -10.57
CA THR A 32 4.69 1.59 -11.11
C THR A 32 5.92 1.60 -12.01
N VAL A 33 7.01 0.93 -11.62
CA VAL A 33 8.22 0.81 -12.45
C VAL A 33 7.93 0.03 -13.73
N ALA A 34 7.18 -1.07 -13.64
CA ALA A 34 6.72 -1.81 -14.82
C ALA A 34 5.88 -0.94 -15.75
N GLY A 35 4.93 -0.17 -15.22
CA GLY A 35 4.10 0.76 -15.99
C GLY A 35 4.90 1.88 -16.67
N LEU A 36 5.91 2.44 -15.98
CA LEU A 36 6.81 3.45 -16.55
C LEU A 36 7.74 2.90 -17.64
N ALA A 37 7.97 1.59 -17.65
CA ALA A 37 8.71 0.89 -18.68
C ALA A 37 7.81 0.42 -19.84
N ALA A 38 6.48 0.37 -19.64
CA ALA A 38 5.52 -0.10 -20.62
C ALA A 38 5.36 0.82 -21.85
N SER A 39 5.85 2.07 -21.79
CA SER A 39 5.82 2.99 -22.94
C SER A 39 6.52 2.39 -24.16
N GLY A 40 5.82 2.35 -25.29
CA GLY A 40 6.29 1.78 -26.54
C GLY A 40 7.55 2.46 -27.06
N HIS A 41 8.35 1.72 -27.84
CA HIS A 41 9.56 2.27 -28.46
C HIS A 41 9.24 3.42 -29.41
N MET A 42 8.15 3.29 -30.18
CA MET A 42 7.71 4.30 -31.15
C MET A 42 7.29 5.63 -30.49
N GLU A 43 6.62 5.57 -29.34
CA GLU A 43 6.21 6.75 -28.60
C GLU A 43 7.42 7.51 -28.01
N ARG A 44 8.44 6.76 -27.56
CA ARG A 44 9.70 7.33 -27.08
C ARG A 44 10.50 7.97 -28.21
N ASP A 45 10.50 7.37 -29.39
CA ASP A 45 11.15 7.93 -30.57
C ASP A 45 10.45 9.19 -31.07
N LEU A 46 9.11 9.25 -30.98
CA LEU A 46 8.37 10.48 -31.27
C LEU A 46 8.79 11.63 -30.34
N MET A 47 8.92 11.36 -29.03
CA MET A 47 9.38 12.37 -28.07
C MET A 47 10.83 12.81 -28.33
N ARG A 48 11.70 11.92 -28.81
CA ARG A 48 13.06 12.27 -29.24
C ARG A 48 13.06 13.18 -30.47
N THR A 49 12.21 12.91 -31.46
CA THR A 49 12.06 13.75 -32.66
C THR A 49 11.56 15.15 -32.31
N TYR A 50 10.70 15.26 -31.30
CA TYR A 50 10.25 16.55 -30.75
C TYR A 50 11.27 17.28 -29.86
N ALA A 51 12.51 16.77 -29.75
CA ALA A 51 13.54 17.29 -28.85
C ALA A 51 13.03 17.45 -27.40
N SER A 52 12.12 16.57 -26.96
CA SER A 52 11.52 16.62 -25.64
C SER A 52 12.52 16.15 -24.58
N GLY A 53 12.72 16.97 -23.55
CA GLY A 53 13.58 16.62 -22.41
C GLY A 53 13.03 15.46 -21.56
N TYR A 54 13.76 15.11 -20.50
CA TYR A 54 13.35 14.03 -19.57
C TYR A 54 12.02 14.32 -18.88
N TRP A 55 11.83 15.52 -18.33
CA TRP A 55 10.64 15.88 -17.56
C TRP A 55 9.35 15.91 -18.40
N PRO A 56 9.31 16.52 -19.60
CA PRO A 56 8.11 16.46 -20.43
C PRO A 56 7.82 15.03 -20.90
N THR A 57 8.84 14.22 -21.19
CA THR A 57 8.68 12.81 -21.54
C THR A 57 8.14 11.98 -20.38
N LEU A 58 8.61 12.24 -19.16
CA LEU A 58 8.10 11.60 -17.96
C LEU A 58 6.62 11.95 -17.73
N LEU A 59 6.28 13.24 -17.74
CA LEU A 59 4.94 13.72 -17.39
C LEU A 59 3.89 13.51 -18.50
N LYS A 60 4.27 13.62 -19.77
CA LYS A 60 3.32 13.56 -20.90
C LYS A 60 3.25 12.21 -21.59
N LEU A 61 4.27 11.36 -21.43
CA LEU A 61 4.28 10.04 -22.05
C LEU A 61 4.30 8.92 -21.00
N ARG A 62 5.33 8.86 -20.16
CA ARG A 62 5.54 7.70 -19.28
C ARG A 62 4.50 7.62 -18.16
N LEU A 63 4.16 8.75 -17.52
CA LEU A 63 3.14 8.80 -16.47
C LEU A 63 1.75 8.42 -16.99
N PRO A 64 1.22 9.03 -18.06
CA PRO A 64 -0.08 8.65 -18.62
C PRO A 64 -0.13 7.18 -19.08
N ALA A 65 0.94 6.67 -19.69
CA ALA A 65 1.04 5.26 -20.07
C ALA A 65 1.08 4.32 -18.85
N ALA A 66 1.68 4.77 -17.74
CA ALA A 66 1.73 4.01 -16.48
C ALA A 66 0.44 4.11 -15.66
N MET A 67 -0.47 5.06 -15.93
CA MET A 67 -1.69 5.27 -15.14
C MET A 67 -2.52 3.99 -14.94
N PRO A 68 -2.81 3.16 -15.97
CA PRO A 68 -3.57 1.93 -15.78
C PRO A 68 -2.89 0.95 -14.83
N PHE A 69 -1.55 0.85 -14.88
CA PHE A 69 -0.76 0.01 -13.98
C PHE A 69 -0.78 0.53 -12.55
N ILE A 70 -0.67 1.85 -12.37
CA ILE A 70 -0.76 2.50 -11.06
C ILE A 70 -2.14 2.26 -10.44
N PHE A 71 -3.23 2.46 -11.19
CA PHE A 71 -4.58 2.20 -10.68
C PHE A 71 -4.83 0.72 -10.38
N ASN A 72 -4.30 -0.18 -11.20
CA ASN A 72 -4.37 -1.62 -10.91
C ASN A 72 -3.63 -1.97 -9.61
N ALA A 73 -2.43 -1.44 -9.41
CA ALA A 73 -1.70 -1.64 -8.16
C ALA A 73 -2.41 -1.00 -6.95
N LEU A 74 -2.98 0.20 -7.10
CA LEU A 74 -3.78 0.83 -6.04
C LEU A 74 -4.99 -0.03 -5.66
N LYS A 75 -5.67 -0.64 -6.64
CA LYS A 75 -6.80 -1.55 -6.40
C LYS A 75 -6.40 -2.80 -5.62
N ILE A 76 -5.22 -3.36 -5.89
CA ILE A 76 -4.71 -4.53 -5.15
C ILE A 76 -4.26 -4.10 -3.75
N ASN A 77 -3.58 -2.97 -3.66
CA ASN A 77 -3.05 -2.44 -2.41
C ASN A 77 -4.13 -1.96 -1.45
N SER A 78 -5.31 -1.54 -1.91
CA SER A 78 -6.40 -1.14 -1.01
C SER A 78 -6.86 -2.31 -0.13
N THR A 79 -7.03 -3.49 -0.72
CA THR A 79 -7.37 -4.71 0.02
C THR A 79 -6.23 -5.12 0.96
N LEU A 80 -4.99 -5.07 0.49
CA LEU A 80 -3.81 -5.41 1.30
C LEU A 80 -3.64 -4.44 2.48
N ALA A 81 -3.90 -3.15 2.27
CA ALA A 81 -3.85 -2.13 3.30
C ALA A 81 -4.88 -2.38 4.40
N LEU A 82 -6.09 -2.79 4.01
CA LEU A 82 -7.16 -3.11 4.96
C LEU A 82 -6.79 -4.33 5.82
N ILE A 83 -6.27 -5.40 5.19
CA ILE A 83 -5.76 -6.58 5.91
C ILE A 83 -4.59 -6.19 6.84
N GLY A 84 -3.62 -5.43 6.31
CA GLY A 84 -2.44 -5.00 7.07
C GLY A 84 -2.79 -4.12 8.26
N ALA A 85 -3.80 -3.25 8.13
CA ALA A 85 -4.30 -2.43 9.22
C ALA A 85 -4.90 -3.30 10.33
N ILE A 86 -5.79 -4.25 9.99
CA ILE A 86 -6.39 -5.17 10.95
C ILE A 86 -5.32 -5.96 11.72
N VAL A 87 -4.33 -6.51 11.00
CA VAL A 87 -3.22 -7.25 11.61
C VAL A 87 -2.37 -6.33 12.50
N ALA A 88 -2.11 -5.09 12.08
CA ALA A 88 -1.38 -4.13 12.90
C ALA A 88 -2.15 -3.76 14.19
N GLU A 89 -3.49 -3.65 14.13
CA GLU A 89 -4.31 -3.46 15.33
C GLU A 89 -4.25 -4.66 16.28
N PHE A 90 -4.22 -5.87 15.73
CA PHE A 90 -4.21 -7.11 16.51
C PHE A 90 -2.95 -7.22 17.40
N PHE A 91 -1.79 -6.78 16.89
CA PHE A 91 -0.51 -6.86 17.61
C PHE A 91 -0.11 -5.57 18.34
N GLY A 92 -0.77 -4.44 18.07
CA GLY A 92 -0.22 -3.11 18.35
C GLY A 92 -1.00 -2.22 19.31
N THR A 93 -2.13 -2.63 19.88
CA THR A 93 -2.86 -1.78 20.85
C THR A 93 -3.47 -2.60 22.00
N PRO A 94 -3.36 -2.18 23.28
CA PRO A 94 -3.97 -2.88 24.41
C PRO A 94 -5.40 -2.42 24.77
N VAL A 95 -6.01 -1.46 24.05
CA VAL A 95 -7.22 -0.76 24.56
C VAL A 95 -8.30 -0.42 23.50
N VAL A 96 -7.97 -0.15 22.23
CA VAL A 96 -8.96 0.28 21.21
C VAL A 96 -8.61 -0.17 19.77
N GLY A 97 -9.57 -0.83 19.10
CA GLY A 97 -9.48 -1.30 17.71
C GLY A 97 -10.35 -2.54 17.46
N MET A 98 -10.84 -2.76 16.23
CA MET A 98 -11.66 -3.96 15.93
C MET A 98 -10.83 -5.25 16.07
N GLY A 99 -9.56 -5.21 15.68
CA GLY A 99 -8.63 -6.35 15.86
C GLY A 99 -8.35 -6.69 17.33
N PHE A 100 -8.29 -5.68 18.20
CA PHE A 100 -8.16 -5.87 19.65
C PHE A 100 -9.43 -6.46 20.29
N ARG A 101 -10.63 -6.05 19.83
CA ARG A 101 -11.88 -6.64 20.31
C ARG A 101 -11.98 -8.11 19.94
N ILE A 102 -11.59 -8.48 18.71
CA ILE A 102 -11.55 -9.89 18.28
C ILE A 102 -10.58 -10.70 19.15
N SER A 103 -9.35 -10.22 19.39
CA SER A 103 -8.38 -10.96 20.20
C SER A 103 -8.80 -11.13 21.66
N THR A 104 -9.45 -10.11 22.23
CA THR A 104 -9.94 -10.13 23.62
C THR A 104 -11.12 -11.10 23.78
N GLU A 105 -12.06 -11.12 22.83
CA GLU A 105 -13.23 -12.02 22.90
C GLU A 105 -12.88 -13.48 22.59
N VAL A 106 -11.92 -13.74 21.69
CA VAL A 106 -11.32 -15.07 21.52
C VAL A 106 -10.62 -15.52 22.80
N GLY A 107 -9.87 -14.64 23.47
CA GLY A 107 -9.24 -14.92 24.76
C GLY A 107 -10.24 -15.19 25.90
N ARG A 108 -11.48 -14.68 25.79
CA ARG A 108 -12.59 -14.93 26.71
C ARG A 108 -13.41 -16.18 26.38
N MET A 109 -13.02 -16.95 25.36
CA MET A 109 -13.78 -18.10 24.83
C MET A 109 -15.21 -17.75 24.38
N ASN A 110 -15.50 -16.49 24.07
CA ASN A 110 -16.83 -16.03 23.66
C ASN A 110 -16.92 -15.95 22.13
N ILE A 111 -16.87 -17.13 21.50
CA ILE A 111 -16.66 -17.31 20.05
C ILE A 111 -17.87 -16.79 19.24
N ASP A 112 -19.06 -16.74 19.87
CA ASP A 112 -20.31 -16.31 19.23
C ASP A 112 -20.28 -14.84 18.78
N MET A 113 -19.54 -13.98 19.48
CA MET A 113 -19.42 -12.55 19.17
C MET A 113 -18.32 -12.23 18.14
N VAL A 114 -17.51 -13.22 17.75
CA VAL A 114 -16.44 -13.07 16.75
C VAL A 114 -16.97 -13.25 15.33
N TRP A 115 -18.08 -13.98 15.16
CA TRP A 115 -18.64 -14.39 13.87
C TRP A 115 -20.03 -13.82 13.55
N ALA A 116 -20.59 -12.98 14.43
CA ALA A 116 -21.84 -12.25 14.21
C ALA A 116 -21.59 -10.88 13.55
#